data_AF-A0A354BSK2-F1
#
_entry.id   AF-A0A354BSK2-F1
#
_cell.length_a   1.000
_cell.length_b   1.000
_cell.length_c   1.000
_cell.angle_alpha   90.00
_cell.angle_beta   90.00
_cell.angle_gamma   90.00
#
_symmetry.space_group_name_H-M   'P 1'
#
loop_
_entity.id
_entity.type
_entity.pdbx_description
1 polymer ?
#
loop_
_entity_poly.entity_id
_entity_poly.type
_entity_poly.pdbx_seq_one_letter_code
_entity_poly.pdbx_strand_id
1 'polypeptide(L)'
;MKDLFINRKYIIMALIVLASLMLIIRLFIIQVVKDTYRLSADNNVLRYVTQYPARGLIYDRNGKLIVSNQAAYDIMVIPAQTDRMIDTAGFCSLLNITNDVFNRQMKASINYSRRAPSVFLKQVSNETYARFQEKMFLYPGFYVQPRTLRKYTRPVAAHILGYVSEVDESIIRKNPYYKPGDYIGKSGIEEAYENDLRGQKGVRIFMVDVFSRIKGSYADGEMDTVAVQGSDIISSIDLDLQEYGELLMRNKRGSIVAIEPETGEVLALVSAPNYDPGLLVGRVRSENFARLQSDTAILPLFNRALMASYPPGSTFKPVNGLIGLQEGVISADTKFGCNYGYLFVGCHGHASPLDLINAVANSCNSYFCQTYRRVLENNKYSNVTEAFSKWKEYLDQFGFGARLGTDFVNELTGFIPSPSYYDRYHGKNRWKALTVISMAIGQGEIGTTPLQMANMTAAIANRGYYYTPHIVKEVGREGKLNPRFKTKHQISIDSANFETIISGMEGAVSGVPGATARVAAIKDIIVCGKTGTAQNPHGDDHSVFIAFAPKDNPKIAIAVYVENAGFGSTSAAPVASLMMEKYIRGSISNKYLEQRILDLNLEEKLIKSETQH
;
A
#
# COMPACT_ATOMS: atom_id res chain seq x y z
N MET A 1 79.19 60.61 -29.03
CA MET A 1 78.70 59.24 -28.71
C MET A 1 77.21 59.33 -28.41
N LYS A 2 76.33 58.78 -29.25
CA LYS A 2 74.90 58.63 -28.91
C LYS A 2 74.80 57.57 -27.83
N ASP A 3 74.23 57.94 -26.68
CA ASP A 3 74.07 57.03 -25.55
C ASP A 3 73.16 55.86 -25.95
N LEU A 4 73.77 54.69 -26.17
CA LEU A 4 73.18 53.47 -26.71
C LEU A 4 72.08 52.88 -25.81
N PHE A 5 71.88 53.43 -24.60
CA PHE A 5 70.94 52.92 -23.61
C PHE A 5 69.63 53.73 -23.50
N ILE A 6 69.51 54.89 -24.15
CA ILE A 6 68.30 55.74 -24.09
C ILE A 6 67.04 55.00 -24.58
N ASN A 7 67.18 54.05 -25.52
CA ASN A 7 66.04 53.29 -26.04
C ASN A 7 65.54 52.18 -25.10
N ARG A 8 66.32 51.78 -24.09
CA ARG A 8 65.90 50.75 -23.11
C ARG A 8 64.76 51.23 -22.21
N LYS A 9 64.67 52.55 -21.96
CA LYS A 9 63.57 53.13 -21.16
C LYS A 9 62.20 52.89 -21.80
N TYR A 10 62.11 52.92 -23.14
CA TYR A 10 60.86 52.69 -23.86
C TYR A 10 60.46 51.21 -23.82
N ILE A 11 61.42 50.29 -23.81
CA ILE A 11 61.16 48.85 -23.64
C ILE A 11 60.64 48.56 -22.23
N ILE A 12 61.24 49.16 -21.20
CA ILE A 12 60.79 49.01 -19.81
C ILE A 12 59.39 49.63 -19.61
N MET A 13 59.14 50.83 -20.16
CA MET A 13 57.82 51.45 -20.13
C MET A 13 56.77 50.59 -20.86
N ALA A 14 57.11 50.04 -22.03
CA ALA A 14 56.21 49.15 -22.76
C ALA A 14 55.88 47.88 -21.97
N LEU A 15 56.87 47.28 -21.30
CA LEU A 15 56.65 46.13 -20.40
C LEU A 15 55.74 46.47 -19.23
N ILE A 16 55.94 47.63 -18.58
CA ILE A 16 55.10 48.07 -17.46
C ILE A 16 53.66 48.35 -17.92
N VAL A 17 53.50 49.03 -19.05
CA VAL A 17 52.17 49.31 -19.63
C VAL A 17 51.47 48.03 -20.01
N LEU A 18 52.18 47.09 -20.65
CA LEU A 18 51.62 45.80 -21.06
C LEU A 18 51.24 44.92 -19.86
N ALA A 19 52.07 44.89 -18.81
CA ALA A 19 51.74 44.24 -17.55
C ALA A 19 50.52 44.88 -16.86
N SER A 20 50.45 46.21 -16.86
CA SER A 20 49.31 46.96 -16.29
C SER A 20 48.03 46.69 -17.07
N LEU A 21 48.08 46.67 -18.40
CA LEU A 21 46.97 46.33 -19.27
C LEU A 21 46.50 44.90 -19.03
N MET A 22 47.42 43.95 -18.88
CA MET A 22 47.11 42.56 -18.57
C MET A 22 46.40 42.44 -17.20
N LEU A 23 46.84 43.19 -16.19
CA LEU A 23 46.18 43.25 -14.89
C LEU A 23 44.79 43.89 -14.96
N ILE A 24 44.62 44.98 -15.70
CA ILE A 24 43.32 45.65 -15.88
C ILE A 24 42.34 44.73 -16.62
N ILE A 25 42.78 44.07 -17.69
CA ILE A 25 41.96 43.09 -18.42
C ILE A 25 41.59 41.93 -17.49
N ARG A 26 42.55 41.45 -16.67
CA ARG A 26 42.27 40.39 -15.71
C ARG A 26 41.25 40.84 -14.65
N LEU A 27 41.37 42.06 -14.16
CA LEU A 27 40.44 42.65 -13.19
C LEU A 27 39.04 42.78 -13.79
N PHE A 28 38.94 43.27 -15.03
CA PHE A 28 37.67 43.39 -15.76
C PHE A 28 37.02 42.03 -15.99
N ILE A 29 37.79 41.01 -16.39
CA ILE A 29 37.29 39.64 -16.53
C ILE A 29 36.75 39.11 -15.19
N ILE A 30 37.43 39.39 -14.08
CA ILE A 30 37.01 38.95 -12.74
C ILE A 30 35.76 39.69 -12.25
N GLN A 31 35.64 40.99 -12.52
CA GLN A 31 34.58 41.86 -12.01
C GLN A 31 33.32 41.86 -12.87
N VAL A 32 33.45 41.78 -14.20
CA VAL A 32 32.35 42.02 -15.16
C VAL A 32 31.97 40.76 -15.93
N VAL A 33 32.93 39.88 -16.25
CA VAL A 33 32.67 38.71 -17.13
C VAL A 33 32.43 37.43 -16.33
N LYS A 34 33.03 37.28 -15.15
CA LYS A 34 32.91 36.06 -14.32
C LYS A 34 32.08 36.31 -13.06
N ASP A 35 30.84 35.81 -13.04
CA ASP A 35 29.95 35.83 -11.86
C ASP A 35 30.40 34.92 -10.70
N THR A 36 31.47 34.14 -10.89
CA THR A 36 31.91 33.08 -9.96
C THR A 36 32.40 33.61 -8.60
N TYR A 37 32.95 34.83 -8.56
CA TYR A 37 33.40 35.46 -7.30
C TYR A 37 32.27 36.16 -6.55
N ARG A 38 31.27 36.69 -7.25
CA ARG A 38 30.03 37.19 -6.66
C ARG A 38 29.27 36.05 -5.97
N LEU A 39 29.15 34.89 -6.62
CA LEU A 39 28.61 33.65 -6.05
C LEU A 39 29.36 33.15 -4.78
N SER A 40 30.69 33.36 -4.70
CA SER A 40 31.48 32.98 -3.51
C SER A 40 31.33 33.96 -2.34
N ALA A 41 31.07 35.24 -2.63
CA ALA A 41 30.70 36.23 -1.61
C ALA A 41 29.25 36.02 -1.14
N ASP A 42 28.33 35.75 -2.07
CA ASP A 42 26.92 35.48 -1.81
C ASP A 42 26.74 34.22 -0.95
N ASN A 43 27.45 33.12 -1.23
CA ASN A 43 27.36 31.89 -0.42
C ASN A 43 27.79 32.07 1.06
N ASN A 44 28.57 33.10 1.38
CA ASN A 44 28.96 33.40 2.76
C ASN A 44 28.01 34.39 3.46
N VAL A 45 27.16 35.07 2.70
CA VAL A 45 26.30 36.17 3.16
C VAL A 45 24.81 35.82 3.03
N LEU A 46 24.45 34.79 2.26
CA LEU A 46 23.07 34.35 2.06
C LEU A 46 22.73 33.10 2.89
N ARG A 47 21.56 33.14 3.52
CA ARG A 47 21.00 32.02 4.28
C ARG A 47 19.64 31.64 3.72
N TYR A 48 19.58 30.41 3.22
CA TYR A 48 18.36 29.80 2.70
C TYR A 48 17.60 29.13 3.83
N VAL A 49 16.37 29.56 4.08
CA VAL A 49 15.45 28.96 5.05
C VAL A 49 14.31 28.31 4.29
N THR A 50 14.29 26.97 4.27
CA THR A 50 13.24 26.20 3.64
C THR A 50 11.91 26.40 4.36
N GLN A 51 10.87 26.74 3.59
CA GLN A 51 9.48 26.72 4.03
C GLN A 51 8.87 25.38 3.61
N TYR A 52 8.48 24.59 4.61
CA TYR A 52 7.89 23.28 4.36
C TYR A 52 6.39 23.39 4.13
N PRO A 53 5.87 22.84 3.02
CA PRO A 53 4.44 22.84 2.77
C PRO A 53 3.74 21.87 3.73
N ALA A 54 2.46 22.12 3.98
CA ALA A 54 1.60 21.10 4.54
C ALA A 54 1.35 20.01 3.48
N ARG A 55 1.31 18.75 3.92
CA ARG A 55 0.95 17.65 3.02
C ARG A 55 -0.54 17.72 2.66
N GLY A 56 -0.91 17.19 1.50
CA GLY A 56 -2.31 17.02 1.11
C GLY A 56 -3.09 16.19 2.13
N LEU A 57 -4.34 16.56 2.37
CA LEU A 57 -5.27 15.84 3.26
C LEU A 57 -5.78 14.57 2.58
N ILE A 58 -6.21 13.57 3.35
CA ILE A 58 -6.78 12.34 2.80
C ILE A 58 -8.21 12.18 3.32
N TYR A 59 -9.15 12.02 2.39
CA TYR A 59 -10.57 11.84 2.65
C TYR A 59 -11.04 10.44 2.23
N ASP A 60 -12.12 9.98 2.85
CA ASP A 60 -12.87 8.80 2.40
C ASP A 60 -13.73 9.14 1.18
N ARG A 61 -14.36 8.12 0.60
CA ARG A 61 -15.20 8.28 -0.61
C ARG A 61 -16.44 9.15 -0.41
N ASN A 62 -16.83 9.40 0.85
CA ASN A 62 -17.98 10.18 1.27
C ASN A 62 -17.59 11.59 1.75
N GLY A 63 -16.31 11.98 1.62
CA GLY A 63 -15.78 13.28 2.02
C GLY A 63 -15.42 13.41 3.51
N LYS A 64 -15.39 12.31 4.27
CA LYS A 64 -14.94 12.30 5.67
C LYS A 64 -13.42 12.37 5.72
N LEU A 65 -12.89 13.28 6.54
CA LEU A 65 -11.44 13.42 6.71
C LEU A 65 -10.86 12.20 7.46
N ILE A 66 -9.91 11.51 6.84
CA ILE A 66 -9.20 10.36 7.43
C ILE A 66 -7.84 10.82 7.99
N VAL A 67 -7.07 11.54 7.18
CA VAL A 67 -5.73 12.01 7.53
C VAL A 67 -5.65 13.51 7.40
N SER A 68 -5.34 14.14 8.52
CA SER A 68 -5.13 15.57 8.65
C SER A 68 -3.68 15.88 9.02
N ASN A 69 -3.36 17.17 9.13
CA ASN A 69 -2.07 17.63 9.59
C ASN A 69 -2.22 18.34 10.94
N GLN A 70 -1.29 18.08 11.85
CA GLN A 70 -1.16 18.82 13.12
C GLN A 70 0.17 19.59 13.12
N ALA A 71 0.17 20.76 13.75
CA ALA A 71 1.38 21.57 13.89
C ALA A 71 2.42 20.85 14.76
N ALA A 72 3.65 20.84 14.27
CA ALA A 72 4.82 20.36 15.01
C ALA A 72 6.00 21.29 14.74
N TYR A 73 7.01 21.23 15.60
CA TYR A 73 8.13 22.16 15.53
C TYR A 73 9.43 21.41 15.71
N ASP A 74 10.38 21.64 14.81
CA ASP A 74 11.76 21.24 15.05
C ASP A 74 12.47 22.37 15.78
N ILE A 75 13.10 22.04 16.90
CA ILE A 75 14.01 22.96 17.59
C ILE A 75 15.35 22.86 16.88
N MET A 76 15.79 23.98 16.33
CA MET A 76 17.05 24.15 15.63
C MET A 76 18.08 24.80 16.55
N VAL A 77 19.36 24.54 16.31
CA VAL A 77 20.47 25.18 17.03
C VAL A 77 21.55 25.66 16.05
N ILE A 78 22.14 26.81 16.34
CA ILE A 78 23.43 27.24 15.78
C ILE A 78 24.43 27.33 16.95
N PRO A 79 25.32 26.33 17.11
CA PRO A 79 26.17 26.25 18.30
C PRO A 79 27.12 27.44 18.52
N ALA A 80 27.44 28.21 17.47
CA ALA A 80 28.26 29.43 17.59
C ALA A 80 27.50 30.62 18.19
N GLN A 81 26.16 30.55 18.22
CA GLN A 81 25.27 31.60 18.75
C GLN A 81 24.74 31.27 20.15
N THR A 82 25.04 30.09 20.68
CA THR A 82 24.62 29.69 22.01
C THR A 82 25.58 30.22 23.08
N ASP A 83 25.04 30.60 24.22
CA ASP A 83 25.85 31.05 25.36
C ASP A 83 26.73 29.93 25.92
N ARG A 84 27.81 30.32 26.62
CA ARG A 84 28.72 29.35 27.28
C ARG A 84 28.12 28.74 28.55
N MET A 85 27.19 29.45 29.19
CA MET A 85 26.50 29.02 30.41
C MET A 85 24.99 28.97 30.14
N ILE A 86 24.55 27.89 29.49
CA ILE A 86 23.13 27.65 29.22
C ILE A 86 22.50 27.00 30.44
N ASP A 87 21.31 27.44 30.84
CA ASP A 87 20.47 26.71 31.80
C ASP A 87 19.90 25.44 31.15
N THR A 88 20.74 24.41 31.10
CA THR A 88 20.38 23.12 30.52
C THR A 88 19.24 22.44 31.28
N ALA A 89 19.16 22.62 32.60
CA ALA A 89 18.13 22.00 33.42
C ALA A 89 16.74 22.57 33.09
N GLY A 90 16.63 23.90 33.02
CA GLY A 90 15.40 24.57 32.59
C GLY A 90 15.02 24.21 31.15
N PHE A 91 15.99 24.19 30.24
CA PHE A 91 15.77 23.81 28.84
C PHE A 91 15.22 22.38 28.70
N CYS A 92 15.83 21.44 29.41
CA CYS A 92 15.42 20.03 29.42
C CYS A 92 14.01 19.84 29.98
N SER A 93 13.67 20.56 31.06
CA SER A 93 12.34 20.53 31.65
C SER A 93 11.27 21.05 30.69
N LEU A 94 11.53 22.15 29.98
CA LEU A 94 10.58 22.74 29.02
C LEU A 94 10.28 21.83 27.83
N LEU A 95 11.28 21.09 27.33
CA LEU A 95 11.14 20.21 26.16
C LEU A 95 10.91 18.75 26.51
N ASN A 96 10.80 18.42 27.80
CA ASN A 96 10.66 17.07 28.33
C ASN A 96 11.74 16.12 27.76
N ILE A 97 13.00 16.51 27.90
CA ILE A 97 14.18 15.71 27.54
C ILE A 97 15.13 15.60 28.72
N THR A 98 16.08 14.66 28.65
CA THR A 98 17.11 14.50 29.69
C THR A 98 18.37 15.30 29.34
N ASN A 99 19.18 15.61 30.37
CA ASN A 99 20.49 16.26 30.18
C ASN A 99 21.41 15.44 29.26
N ASP A 100 21.33 14.10 29.31
CA ASP A 100 22.10 13.23 28.43
C ASP A 100 21.70 13.43 26.95
N VAL A 101 20.40 13.48 26.66
CA VAL A 101 19.90 13.80 25.31
C VAL A 101 20.39 15.18 24.87
N PHE A 102 20.33 16.19 25.74
CA PHE A 102 20.83 17.52 25.41
C PHE A 102 22.30 17.52 25.01
N ASN A 103 23.16 16.94 25.86
CA ASN A 103 24.60 16.91 25.64
C ASN A 103 24.96 16.17 24.35
N ARG A 104 24.28 15.06 24.07
CA ARG A 104 24.47 14.27 22.86
C ARG A 104 24.10 15.06 21.60
N GLN A 105 22.93 15.72 21.60
CA GLN A 105 22.45 16.50 20.46
C GLN A 105 23.29 17.76 20.22
N MET A 106 23.74 18.42 21.30
CA MET A 106 24.63 19.57 21.21
C MET A 106 26.00 19.16 20.64
N LYS A 107 26.57 18.05 21.12
CA LYS A 107 27.83 17.49 20.60
C LYS A 107 27.70 17.12 19.12
N ALA A 108 26.60 16.46 18.73
CA ALA A 108 26.34 16.12 17.33
C ALA A 108 26.25 17.37 16.44
N SER A 109 25.55 18.42 16.91
CA SER A 109 25.42 19.69 16.19
C SER A 109 26.77 20.40 16.04
N ILE A 110 27.60 20.43 17.09
CA ILE A 110 28.95 21.01 17.06
C ILE A 110 29.87 20.25 16.09
N ASN A 111 29.81 18.92 16.11
CA ASN A 111 30.61 18.06 15.24
C ASN A 111 30.22 18.23 13.77
N TYR A 112 28.94 18.45 13.49
CA TYR A 112 28.47 18.76 12.14
C TYR A 112 28.98 20.13 11.69
N SER A 113 28.68 21.19 12.45
CA SER A 113 29.22 22.53 12.24
C SER A 113 28.86 23.46 13.39
N ARG A 114 29.81 24.28 13.84
CA ARG A 114 29.52 25.32 14.84
C ARG A 114 28.67 26.46 14.26
N ARG A 115 28.74 26.73 12.96
CA ARG A 115 28.10 27.90 12.34
C ARG A 115 26.90 27.55 11.47
N ALA A 116 26.80 26.30 11.00
CA ALA A 116 25.62 25.85 10.26
C ALA A 116 24.48 25.48 11.22
N PRO A 117 23.23 25.80 10.86
CA PRO A 117 22.07 25.35 11.63
C PRO A 117 21.95 23.82 11.59
N SER A 118 21.60 23.24 12.73
CA SER A 118 21.35 21.80 12.89
C SER A 118 20.03 21.56 13.61
N VAL A 119 19.35 20.46 13.29
CA VAL A 119 18.14 20.06 14.02
C VAL A 119 18.56 19.50 15.37
N PHE A 120 18.19 20.20 16.45
CA PHE A 120 18.50 19.80 17.82
C PHE A 120 17.47 18.79 18.35
N LEU A 121 16.18 19.10 18.20
CA LEU A 121 15.09 18.22 18.61
C LEU A 121 13.98 18.24 17.56
N LYS A 122 13.63 17.05 17.05
CA LYS A 122 12.63 16.88 15.99
C LYS A 122 11.21 16.83 16.56
N GLN A 123 10.24 17.35 15.80
CA GLN A 123 8.81 17.06 15.93
C GLN A 123 8.25 17.30 17.35
N VAL A 124 8.60 18.43 17.96
CA VAL A 124 8.02 18.90 19.23
C VAL A 124 6.55 19.24 19.02
N SER A 125 5.68 18.79 19.93
CA SER A 125 4.24 19.05 19.86
C SER A 125 3.95 20.54 20.03
N ASN A 126 2.82 21.01 19.48
CA ASN A 126 2.40 22.40 19.63
C ASN A 126 2.31 22.84 21.10
N GLU A 127 1.84 21.99 21.99
CA GLU A 127 1.75 22.28 23.43
C GLU A 127 3.12 22.44 24.10
N THR A 128 4.06 21.54 23.78
CA THR A 128 5.43 21.64 24.32
C THR A 128 6.14 22.86 23.75
N TYR A 129 5.95 23.13 22.46
CA TYR A 129 6.48 24.31 21.80
C TYR A 129 5.92 25.60 22.41
N ALA A 130 4.62 25.70 22.68
CA ALA A 130 4.01 26.88 23.29
C ALA A 130 4.68 27.26 24.61
N ARG A 131 4.92 26.28 25.49
CA ARG A 131 5.66 26.48 26.76
C ARG A 131 7.10 26.91 26.55
N PHE A 132 7.78 26.34 25.55
CA PHE A 132 9.15 26.69 25.23
C PHE A 132 9.25 28.09 24.60
N GLN A 133 8.29 28.48 23.75
CA GLN A 133 8.27 29.76 23.03
C GLN A 133 8.32 30.94 23.99
N GLU A 134 7.59 30.90 25.11
CA GLU A 134 7.57 31.96 26.13
C GLU A 134 8.95 32.24 26.73
N LYS A 135 9.80 31.21 26.82
CA LYS A 135 11.15 31.29 27.41
C LYS A 135 12.26 31.18 26.38
N MET A 136 11.93 31.11 25.09
CA MET A 136 12.92 30.87 24.03
C MET A 136 13.98 31.97 23.95
N PHE A 137 13.62 33.21 24.32
CA PHE A 137 14.56 34.33 24.38
C PHE A 137 15.72 34.12 25.38
N LEU A 138 15.55 33.23 26.36
CA LEU A 138 16.60 32.85 27.33
C LEU A 138 17.64 31.88 26.75
N TYR A 139 17.39 31.34 25.54
CA TYR A 139 18.24 30.35 24.90
C TYR A 139 18.74 30.84 23.53
N PRO A 140 19.66 31.83 23.48
CA PRO A 140 20.24 32.31 22.23
C PRO A 140 20.83 31.17 21.38
N GLY A 141 20.73 31.30 20.06
CA GLY A 141 21.17 30.28 19.11
C GLY A 141 20.18 29.14 18.88
N PHE A 142 19.15 29.00 19.72
CA PHE A 142 18.00 28.12 19.46
C PHE A 142 16.88 28.88 18.76
N TYR A 143 16.25 28.22 17.79
CA TYR A 143 15.09 28.74 17.09
C TYR A 143 14.23 27.58 16.59
N VAL A 144 13.09 27.89 15.98
CA VAL A 144 12.05 26.93 15.62
C VAL A 144 11.94 26.86 14.10
N GLN A 145 11.76 25.65 13.60
CA GLN A 145 11.32 25.41 12.23
C GLN A 145 9.93 24.77 12.26
N PRO A 146 8.89 25.46 11.75
CA PRO A 146 7.57 24.88 11.64
C PRO A 146 7.56 23.65 10.74
N ARG A 147 6.88 22.61 11.22
CA ARG A 147 6.66 21.32 10.55
C ARG A 147 5.19 20.92 10.69
N THR A 148 4.83 19.86 9.98
CA THR A 148 3.54 19.20 10.17
C THR A 148 3.77 17.71 10.46
N LEU A 149 2.93 17.16 11.32
CA LEU A 149 2.80 15.73 11.52
C LEU A 149 1.44 15.29 10.99
N ARG A 150 1.36 14.04 10.54
CA ARG A 150 0.06 13.43 10.28
C ARG A 150 -0.74 13.29 11.57
N LYS A 151 -2.05 13.42 11.46
CA LYS A 151 -3.02 13.10 12.50
C LYS A 151 -4.15 12.31 11.87
N TYR A 152 -4.32 11.09 12.36
CA TYR A 152 -5.36 10.16 11.93
C TYR A 152 -6.62 10.39 12.76
N THR A 153 -7.79 10.42 12.13
CA THR A 153 -9.07 10.65 12.83
C THR A 153 -9.58 9.42 13.57
N ARG A 154 -9.21 8.22 13.09
CA ARG A 154 -9.51 6.92 13.70
C ARG A 154 -8.27 6.01 13.64
N PRO A 155 -8.09 5.07 14.58
CA PRO A 155 -6.94 4.16 14.61
C PRO A 155 -7.15 2.95 13.69
N VAL A 156 -7.44 3.21 12.41
CA VAL A 156 -7.78 2.18 11.39
C VAL A 156 -7.05 2.44 10.07
N ALA A 157 -7.12 1.49 9.14
CA ALA A 157 -6.63 1.60 7.76
C ALA A 157 -5.10 1.77 7.63
N ALA A 158 -4.31 1.31 8.59
CA ALA A 158 -2.86 1.55 8.61
C ALA A 158 -2.12 1.04 7.36
N HIS A 159 -2.47 -0.13 6.83
CA HIS A 159 -1.85 -0.67 5.62
C HIS A 159 -2.30 0.02 4.33
N ILE A 160 -3.47 0.66 4.34
CA ILE A 160 -3.97 1.46 3.21
C ILE A 160 -3.29 2.82 3.21
N LEU A 161 -3.37 3.53 4.34
CA LEU A 161 -2.86 4.90 4.45
C LEU A 161 -1.34 4.91 4.38
N GLY A 162 -0.71 3.94 5.04
CA GLY A 162 0.73 3.88 5.21
C GLY A 162 1.25 4.94 6.17
N TYR A 163 2.57 5.08 6.21
CA TYR A 163 3.25 6.01 7.09
C TYR A 163 4.36 6.77 6.38
N VAL A 164 4.80 7.84 7.03
CA VAL A 164 5.87 8.72 6.59
C VAL A 164 7.13 8.46 7.44
N SER A 165 8.31 8.54 6.83
CA SER A 165 9.60 8.40 7.51
C SER A 165 10.59 9.45 7.02
N GLU A 166 11.62 9.72 7.82
CA GLU A 166 12.78 10.47 7.35
C GLU A 166 13.44 9.77 6.16
N VAL A 167 13.92 10.58 5.20
CA VAL A 167 14.66 10.11 4.04
C VAL A 167 16.05 9.61 4.43
N ASP A 168 16.51 8.57 3.74
CA ASP A 168 17.88 8.08 3.83
C ASP A 168 18.74 8.61 2.67
N GLU A 169 20.06 8.42 2.75
CA GLU A 169 20.99 8.87 1.71
C GLU A 169 20.70 8.25 0.34
N SER A 170 20.14 7.03 0.29
CA SER A 170 19.84 6.37 -0.97
C SER A 170 18.71 7.08 -1.72
N ILE A 171 17.71 7.56 -0.97
CA ILE A 171 16.60 8.36 -1.50
C ILE A 171 17.08 9.73 -1.94
N ILE A 172 17.91 10.40 -1.12
CA ILE A 172 18.45 11.74 -1.43
C ILE A 172 19.28 11.69 -2.72
N ARG A 173 20.12 10.66 -2.91
CA ARG A 173 20.91 10.49 -4.14
C ARG A 173 20.04 10.32 -5.39
N LYS A 174 18.92 9.61 -5.27
CA LYS A 174 17.97 9.39 -6.38
C LYS A 174 17.08 10.59 -6.64
N ASN A 175 16.76 11.37 -5.61
CA ASN A 175 15.87 12.51 -5.70
C ASN A 175 16.41 13.70 -4.89
N PRO A 176 17.18 14.60 -5.53
CA PRO A 176 17.78 15.78 -4.90
C PRO A 176 16.78 16.79 -4.33
N TYR A 177 15.47 16.63 -4.60
CA TYR A 177 14.42 17.38 -3.92
C TYR A 177 14.49 17.22 -2.40
N TYR A 178 14.86 16.02 -1.93
CA TYR A 178 14.96 15.71 -0.52
C TYR A 178 16.35 16.05 0.03
N LYS A 179 16.37 16.54 1.26
CA LYS A 179 17.55 16.82 2.07
C LYS A 179 17.49 16.02 3.37
N PRO A 180 18.62 15.81 4.06
CA PRO A 180 18.61 15.20 5.39
C PRO A 180 17.62 15.91 6.32
N GLY A 181 16.82 15.15 7.07
CA GLY A 181 15.74 15.68 7.91
C GLY A 181 14.38 15.83 7.20
N ASP A 182 14.32 15.64 5.89
CA ASP A 182 13.03 15.61 5.18
C ASP A 182 12.32 14.26 5.35
N TYR A 183 11.01 14.30 5.13
CA TYR A 183 10.13 13.16 5.32
C TYR A 183 9.49 12.75 3.98
N ILE A 184 9.33 11.44 3.79
CA ILE A 184 8.75 10.80 2.60
C ILE A 184 7.78 9.69 3.01
N GLY A 185 6.69 9.50 2.27
CA GLY A 185 5.85 8.31 2.37
C GLY A 185 6.64 7.03 2.13
N LYS A 186 6.41 6.02 2.95
CA LYS A 186 7.14 4.73 2.94
C LYS A 186 6.25 3.51 2.69
N SER A 187 4.93 3.70 2.68
CA SER A 187 3.95 2.66 2.39
C SER A 187 2.60 3.28 2.02
N GLY A 188 1.68 2.45 1.52
CA GLY A 188 0.28 2.82 1.30
C GLY A 188 0.09 4.03 0.37
N ILE A 189 -0.99 4.77 0.60
CA ILE A 189 -1.32 6.01 -0.12
C ILE A 189 -0.19 7.05 0.03
N GLU A 190 0.44 7.14 1.21
CA GLU A 190 1.52 8.10 1.45
C GLU A 190 2.70 7.90 0.47
N GLU A 191 3.06 6.65 0.16
CA GLU A 191 4.10 6.35 -0.83
C GLU A 191 3.60 6.44 -2.27
N ALA A 192 2.45 5.84 -2.56
CA ALA A 192 1.89 5.79 -3.92
C ALA A 192 1.64 7.19 -4.50
N TYR A 193 1.22 8.14 -3.66
CA TYR A 193 0.88 9.51 -4.02
C TYR A 193 1.83 10.54 -3.40
N GLU A 194 3.07 10.14 -3.05
CA GLU A 194 4.05 11.03 -2.40
C GLU A 194 4.23 12.35 -3.17
N ASN A 195 4.31 12.30 -4.50
CA ASN A 195 4.56 13.49 -5.31
C ASN A 195 3.40 14.49 -5.25
N ASP A 196 2.17 13.99 -5.18
CA ASP A 196 0.97 14.81 -5.07
C ASP A 196 0.81 15.34 -3.63
N LEU A 197 0.98 14.44 -2.65
CA LEU A 197 0.79 14.74 -1.23
C LEU A 197 1.84 15.69 -0.66
N ARG A 198 3.09 15.66 -1.12
CA ARG A 198 4.19 16.40 -0.46
C ARG A 198 4.19 17.90 -0.73
N GLY A 199 3.48 18.38 -1.74
CA GLY A 199 3.52 19.78 -2.15
C GLY A 199 4.88 20.24 -2.66
N GLN A 200 5.10 21.56 -2.68
CA GLN A 200 6.35 22.17 -3.12
C GLN A 200 6.93 23.06 -2.03
N LYS A 201 8.24 22.91 -1.77
CA LYS A 201 8.96 23.73 -0.80
C LYS A 201 9.11 25.17 -1.29
N GLY A 202 8.83 26.10 -0.39
CA GLY A 202 9.25 27.48 -0.53
C GLY A 202 10.64 27.69 0.04
N VAL A 203 11.24 28.82 -0.27
CA VAL A 203 12.54 29.23 0.25
C VAL A 203 12.48 30.71 0.55
N ARG A 204 12.87 31.08 1.78
CA ARG A 204 13.19 32.47 2.12
C ARG A 204 14.69 32.66 2.17
N ILE A 205 15.18 33.73 1.57
CA ILE A 205 16.60 34.03 1.48
C ILE A 205 16.88 35.25 2.35
N PHE A 206 17.73 35.06 3.37
CA PHE A 206 18.13 36.13 4.27
C PHE A 206 19.59 36.50 4.07
N MET A 207 19.90 37.78 4.26
CA MET A 207 21.28 38.24 4.38
C MET A 207 21.75 38.03 5.83
N VAL A 208 22.94 37.48 6.03
CA VAL A 208 23.54 37.26 7.34
C VAL A 208 24.91 37.92 7.46
N ASP A 209 25.25 38.36 8.67
CA ASP A 209 26.59 38.84 8.97
C ASP A 209 27.58 37.69 9.27
N VAL A 210 28.85 38.05 9.52
CA VAL A 210 29.92 37.09 9.86
C VAL A 210 29.67 36.27 11.14
N PHE A 211 28.68 36.68 11.96
CA PHE A 211 28.22 35.97 13.15
C PHE A 211 26.90 35.20 12.90
N SER A 212 26.49 35.07 11.63
CA SER A 212 25.28 34.38 11.16
C SER A 212 23.96 35.00 11.66
N ARG A 213 23.97 36.29 12.03
CA ARG A 213 22.76 37.02 12.44
C ARG A 213 22.04 37.57 11.21
N ILE A 214 20.73 37.39 11.14
CA ILE A 214 19.88 37.88 10.04
C ILE A 214 19.90 39.42 10.04
N LYS A 215 20.22 40.02 8.89
CA LYS A 215 20.23 41.47 8.65
C LYS A 215 19.03 41.96 7.85
N GLY A 216 18.34 41.06 7.15
CA GLY A 216 17.15 41.36 6.34
C GLY A 216 16.93 40.29 5.28
N SER A 217 15.85 40.42 4.49
CA SER A 217 15.64 39.60 3.29
C SER A 217 16.65 39.97 2.22
N TYR A 218 17.09 39.00 1.42
CA TYR A 218 17.94 39.26 0.27
C TYR A 218 17.11 39.77 -0.92
N ALA A 219 17.63 40.77 -1.63
CA ALA A 219 16.96 41.39 -2.78
C ALA A 219 15.49 41.75 -2.50
N ASP A 220 15.21 42.27 -1.28
CA ASP A 220 13.86 42.61 -0.80
C ASP A 220 12.81 41.49 -0.93
N GLY A 221 13.26 40.23 -0.98
CA GLY A 221 12.40 39.04 -1.09
C GLY A 221 12.00 38.68 -2.52
N GLU A 222 12.51 39.36 -3.57
CA GLU A 222 12.18 39.04 -4.97
C GLU A 222 12.57 37.61 -5.38
N MET A 223 13.58 37.04 -4.71
CA MET A 223 14.02 35.67 -4.96
C MET A 223 13.40 34.64 -4.00
N ASP A 224 12.50 35.07 -3.11
CA ASP A 224 11.79 34.16 -2.21
C ASP A 224 10.73 33.38 -3.00
N THR A 225 10.57 32.10 -2.67
CA THR A 225 9.49 31.26 -3.19
C THR A 225 8.55 30.85 -2.07
N VAL A 226 7.24 30.87 -2.33
CA VAL A 226 6.22 30.44 -1.38
C VAL A 226 6.05 28.92 -1.42
N ALA A 227 5.83 28.31 -0.26
CA ALA A 227 5.50 26.90 -0.19
C ALA A 227 4.09 26.65 -0.73
N VAL A 228 3.94 25.64 -1.59
CA VAL A 228 2.65 25.22 -2.16
C VAL A 228 2.21 23.95 -1.45
N GLN A 229 1.01 23.96 -0.87
CA GLN A 229 0.44 22.79 -0.20
C GLN A 229 0.31 21.60 -1.17
N GLY A 230 0.47 20.39 -0.66
CA GLY A 230 0.18 19.18 -1.43
C GLY A 230 -1.29 19.04 -1.82
N SER A 231 -1.53 18.28 -2.88
CA SER A 231 -2.87 17.98 -3.37
C SER A 231 -3.58 17.02 -2.40
N ASP A 232 -4.82 17.35 -2.05
CA ASP A 232 -5.69 16.46 -1.30
C ASP A 232 -6.02 15.20 -2.11
N ILE A 233 -6.22 14.08 -1.42
CA ILE A 233 -6.59 12.78 -2.00
C ILE A 233 -7.98 12.41 -1.50
N ILE A 234 -8.88 12.10 -2.42
CA ILE A 234 -10.14 11.42 -2.11
C ILE A 234 -9.91 9.94 -2.40
N SER A 235 -9.92 9.11 -1.36
CA SER A 235 -9.80 7.66 -1.49
C SER A 235 -11.15 7.01 -1.81
N SER A 236 -11.14 5.80 -2.37
CA SER A 236 -12.31 4.98 -2.61
C SER A 236 -12.78 4.22 -1.37
N ILE A 237 -12.02 4.26 -0.28
CA ILE A 237 -12.37 3.60 0.98
C ILE A 237 -13.65 4.20 1.56
N ASP A 238 -14.53 3.31 2.01
CA ASP A 238 -15.57 3.67 2.96
C ASP A 238 -15.01 3.46 4.38
N LEU A 239 -14.79 4.56 5.11
CA LEU A 239 -14.10 4.51 6.41
C LEU A 239 -14.89 3.71 7.45
N ASP A 240 -16.22 3.75 7.41
CA ASP A 240 -17.07 3.03 8.36
C ASP A 240 -17.08 1.52 8.04
N LEU A 241 -17.06 1.14 6.75
CA LEU A 241 -16.92 -0.24 6.33
C LEU A 241 -15.53 -0.80 6.68
N GLN A 242 -14.47 -0.02 6.46
CA GLN A 242 -13.10 -0.41 6.80
C GLN A 242 -12.94 -0.67 8.31
N GLU A 243 -13.38 0.27 9.15
CA GLU A 243 -13.36 0.11 10.60
C GLU A 243 -14.19 -1.09 11.06
N TYR A 244 -15.35 -1.31 10.43
CA TYR A 244 -16.18 -2.47 10.73
C TYR A 244 -15.50 -3.79 10.35
N GLY A 245 -14.85 -3.86 9.19
CA GLY A 245 -14.07 -5.04 8.79
C GLY A 245 -12.91 -5.33 9.73
N GLU A 246 -12.18 -4.30 10.16
CA GLU A 246 -11.11 -4.43 11.17
C GLU A 246 -11.65 -4.89 12.53
N LEU A 247 -12.81 -4.38 12.94
CA LEU A 247 -13.50 -4.81 14.16
C LEU A 247 -13.87 -6.31 14.11
N LEU A 248 -14.44 -6.78 13.00
CA LEU A 248 -14.79 -8.20 12.81
C LEU A 248 -13.55 -9.11 12.80
N MET A 249 -12.41 -8.58 12.34
CA MET A 249 -11.14 -9.31 12.27
C MET A 249 -10.30 -9.22 13.56
N ARG A 250 -10.79 -8.57 14.62
CA ARG A 250 -10.10 -8.60 15.93
C ARG A 250 -9.92 -10.04 16.41
N ASN A 251 -8.74 -10.30 17.00
CA ASN A 251 -8.31 -11.61 17.49
C ASN A 251 -8.31 -12.71 16.41
N LYS A 252 -8.17 -12.32 15.14
CA LYS A 252 -8.10 -13.21 13.98
C LYS A 252 -6.94 -12.77 13.09
N ARG A 253 -6.40 -13.71 12.32
CA ARG A 253 -5.33 -13.47 11.36
C ARG A 253 -5.88 -13.68 9.94
N GLY A 254 -5.56 -12.81 9.01
CA GLY A 254 -6.05 -12.90 7.63
C GLY A 254 -6.30 -11.54 6.97
N SER A 255 -7.24 -11.50 6.04
CA SER A 255 -7.53 -10.28 5.27
C SER A 255 -8.94 -10.23 4.69
N ILE A 256 -9.38 -9.03 4.35
CA ILE A 256 -10.62 -8.76 3.63
C ILE A 256 -10.32 -7.77 2.52
N VAL A 257 -10.79 -8.06 1.31
CA VAL A 257 -10.77 -7.10 0.20
C VAL A 257 -12.17 -6.99 -0.36
N ALA A 258 -12.72 -5.78 -0.37
CA ALA A 258 -14.01 -5.45 -0.95
C ALA A 258 -13.84 -4.45 -2.09
N ILE A 259 -14.42 -4.76 -3.25
CA ILE A 259 -14.34 -3.99 -4.49
C ILE A 259 -15.75 -3.67 -4.95
N GLU A 260 -15.98 -2.44 -5.42
CA GLU A 260 -17.18 -2.08 -6.18
C GLU A 260 -17.03 -2.56 -7.62
N PRO A 261 -17.83 -3.54 -8.09
CA PRO A 261 -17.60 -4.16 -9.41
C PRO A 261 -17.71 -3.19 -10.58
N GLU A 262 -18.61 -2.21 -10.49
CA GLU A 262 -18.90 -1.25 -11.55
C GLU A 262 -17.72 -0.31 -11.86
N THR A 263 -16.84 -0.06 -10.89
CA THR A 263 -15.78 0.95 -10.99
C THR A 263 -14.38 0.39 -10.74
N GLY A 264 -14.25 -0.74 -10.03
CA GLY A 264 -12.96 -1.22 -9.52
C GLY A 264 -12.48 -0.45 -8.28
N GLU A 265 -13.29 0.45 -7.71
CA GLU A 265 -12.98 1.13 -6.46
C GLU A 265 -12.85 0.11 -5.31
N VAL A 266 -11.72 0.13 -4.58
CA VAL A 266 -11.55 -0.68 -3.36
C VAL A 266 -12.24 0.00 -2.18
N LEU A 267 -13.30 -0.62 -1.69
CA LEU A 267 -14.16 -0.09 -0.63
C LEU A 267 -13.57 -0.33 0.76
N ALA A 268 -12.92 -1.47 0.94
CA ALA A 268 -12.23 -1.85 2.16
C ALA A 268 -11.06 -2.80 1.83
N LEU A 269 -9.93 -2.61 2.49
CA LEU A 269 -8.75 -3.48 2.44
C LEU A 269 -8.24 -3.67 3.87
N VAL A 270 -8.63 -4.78 4.48
CA VAL A 270 -8.29 -5.15 5.85
C VAL A 270 -7.17 -6.18 5.81
N SER A 271 -6.11 -5.95 6.58
CA SER A 271 -5.11 -6.96 6.92
C SER A 271 -5.08 -7.08 8.43
N ALA A 272 -5.19 -8.29 8.97
CA ALA A 272 -5.24 -8.53 10.39
C ALA A 272 -4.21 -9.61 10.81
N PRO A 273 -3.56 -9.46 11.98
CA PRO A 273 -3.61 -8.31 12.88
C PRO A 273 -3.02 -7.03 12.27
N ASN A 274 -3.52 -5.87 12.70
CA ASN A 274 -3.07 -4.55 12.27
C ASN A 274 -2.49 -3.74 13.43
N TYR A 275 -2.20 -2.45 13.17
CA TYR A 275 -1.67 -1.52 14.14
C TYR A 275 -2.36 -0.16 13.99
N ASP A 276 -2.33 0.65 15.05
CA ASP A 276 -2.79 2.04 14.98
C ASP A 276 -1.78 2.87 14.15
N PRO A 277 -2.18 3.52 13.03
CA PRO A 277 -1.26 4.33 12.23
C PRO A 277 -0.64 5.50 13.00
N GLY A 278 -1.29 5.98 14.07
CA GLY A 278 -0.75 7.00 14.98
C GLY A 278 0.53 6.57 15.71
N LEU A 279 0.79 5.27 15.85
CA LEU A 279 2.03 4.76 16.45
C LEU A 279 3.26 5.10 15.61
N LEU A 280 3.11 5.31 14.30
CA LEU A 280 4.19 5.61 13.38
C LEU A 280 4.33 7.12 13.07
N VAL A 281 3.87 7.97 13.99
CA VAL A 281 3.95 9.43 13.89
C VAL A 281 4.85 10.01 14.97
N GLY A 282 5.57 11.09 14.62
CA GLY A 282 6.28 11.91 15.60
C GLY A 282 7.47 11.20 16.24
N ARG A 283 7.84 11.65 17.44
CA ARG A 283 9.05 11.21 18.15
C ARG A 283 9.01 9.74 18.60
N VAL A 284 7.83 9.19 18.85
CA VAL A 284 7.64 7.79 19.30
C VAL A 284 7.73 6.78 18.16
N ARG A 285 7.70 7.26 16.90
CA ARG A 285 7.69 6.43 15.69
C ARG A 285 8.79 5.38 15.69
N SER A 286 10.05 5.77 15.90
CA SER A 286 11.18 4.87 15.70
C SER A 286 11.17 3.69 16.68
N GLU A 287 10.78 3.94 17.93
CA GLU A 287 10.62 2.90 18.95
C GLU A 287 9.45 1.97 18.60
N ASN A 288 8.29 2.55 18.27
CA ASN A 288 7.11 1.78 17.89
C ASN A 288 7.34 0.95 16.62
N PHE A 289 8.02 1.50 15.62
CA PHE A 289 8.36 0.77 14.40
C PHE A 289 9.26 -0.42 14.71
N ALA A 290 10.29 -0.24 15.54
CA ALA A 290 11.16 -1.34 15.95
C ALA A 290 10.36 -2.44 16.66
N ARG A 291 9.44 -2.09 17.56
CA ARG A 291 8.54 -3.03 18.24
C ARG A 291 7.65 -3.79 17.25
N LEU A 292 6.93 -3.07 16.38
CA LEU A 292 6.04 -3.67 15.37
C LEU A 292 6.80 -4.56 14.38
N GLN A 293 8.02 -4.18 14.02
CA GLN A 293 8.88 -4.96 13.11
C GLN A 293 9.46 -6.20 13.78
N SER A 294 9.73 -6.15 15.08
CA SER A 294 10.22 -7.28 15.87
C SER A 294 9.14 -8.29 16.25
N ASP A 295 7.86 -7.92 16.13
CA ASP A 295 6.74 -8.81 16.42
C ASP A 295 6.52 -9.80 15.27
N THR A 296 7.29 -10.88 15.32
CA THR A 296 7.22 -11.98 14.35
C THR A 296 6.05 -12.92 14.60
N ALA A 297 5.39 -12.83 15.76
CA ALA A 297 4.25 -13.68 16.10
C ALA A 297 3.01 -13.23 15.32
N ILE A 298 2.69 -11.93 15.27
CA ILE A 298 1.48 -11.48 14.57
C ILE A 298 1.76 -10.79 13.22
N LEU A 299 3.01 -10.37 12.99
CA LEU A 299 3.45 -9.67 11.77
C LEU A 299 2.53 -8.48 11.42
N PRO A 300 2.42 -7.47 12.31
CA PRO A 300 1.42 -6.40 12.16
C PRO A 300 1.71 -5.47 10.98
N LEU A 301 2.97 -5.38 10.54
CA LEU A 301 3.37 -4.59 9.35
C LEU A 301 3.12 -5.33 8.02
N PHE A 302 2.87 -6.64 8.05
CA PHE A 302 2.67 -7.44 6.85
C PHE A 302 1.26 -7.26 6.29
N ASN A 303 1.15 -6.78 5.05
CA ASN A 303 -0.13 -6.57 4.39
C ASN A 303 -0.60 -7.88 3.71
N ARG A 304 -1.38 -8.68 4.42
CA ARG A 304 -1.88 -9.97 3.94
C ARG A 304 -2.78 -9.83 2.71
N ALA A 305 -3.52 -8.73 2.58
CA ALA A 305 -4.42 -8.51 1.45
C ALA A 305 -3.67 -8.39 0.10
N LEU A 306 -2.42 -7.91 0.12
CA LEU A 306 -1.60 -7.67 -1.08
C LEU A 306 -0.42 -8.64 -1.22
N MET A 307 0.11 -9.12 -0.10
CA MET A 307 1.40 -9.81 -0.03
C MET A 307 1.31 -11.26 0.42
N ALA A 308 0.18 -11.70 0.98
CA ALA A 308 0.04 -13.12 1.30
C ALA A 308 -0.39 -13.90 0.05
N SER A 309 0.32 -14.98 -0.23
CA SER A 309 0.00 -15.91 -1.31
C SER A 309 -0.63 -17.16 -0.72
N TYR A 310 -1.92 -17.36 -0.96
CA TYR A 310 -2.67 -18.52 -0.49
C TYR A 310 -3.12 -19.39 -1.68
N PRO A 311 -3.19 -20.72 -1.51
CA PRO A 311 -3.98 -21.54 -2.40
C PRO A 311 -5.44 -21.07 -2.37
N PRO A 312 -6.08 -20.76 -3.51
CA PRO A 312 -7.47 -20.29 -3.52
C PRO A 312 -8.46 -21.39 -3.10
N GLY A 313 -8.07 -22.66 -3.22
CA GLY A 313 -8.92 -23.79 -2.88
C GLY A 313 -10.25 -23.75 -3.65
N SER A 314 -11.33 -24.21 -2.99
CA SER A 314 -12.65 -24.34 -3.64
C SER A 314 -13.25 -23.02 -4.17
N THR A 315 -12.71 -21.85 -3.80
CA THR A 315 -13.13 -20.57 -4.40
C THR A 315 -12.67 -20.41 -5.86
N PHE A 316 -11.75 -21.25 -6.32
CA PHE A 316 -11.24 -21.26 -7.70
C PHE A 316 -12.13 -22.05 -8.68
N LYS A 317 -12.94 -22.97 -8.17
CA LYS A 317 -13.82 -23.85 -8.98
C LYS A 317 -14.75 -23.10 -9.94
N PRO A 318 -15.38 -21.96 -9.58
CA PRO A 318 -16.15 -21.14 -10.51
C PRO A 318 -15.39 -20.87 -11.82
N VAL A 319 -14.11 -20.49 -11.76
CA VAL A 319 -13.29 -20.21 -12.95
C VAL A 319 -13.09 -21.47 -13.79
N ASN A 320 -12.76 -22.61 -13.18
CA ASN A 320 -12.65 -23.87 -13.92
C ASN A 320 -13.98 -24.33 -14.54
N GLY A 321 -15.11 -24.03 -13.89
CA GLY A 321 -16.44 -24.23 -14.46
C GLY A 321 -16.71 -23.34 -15.68
N LEU A 322 -16.36 -22.04 -15.59
CA LEU A 322 -16.47 -21.10 -16.71
C LEU A 322 -15.63 -21.53 -17.91
N ILE A 323 -14.38 -21.93 -17.68
CA ILE A 323 -13.49 -22.41 -18.74
C ILE A 323 -14.06 -23.70 -19.35
N GLY A 324 -14.59 -24.61 -18.53
CA GLY A 324 -15.25 -25.83 -19.02
C GLY A 324 -16.43 -25.57 -19.95
N LEU A 325 -17.28 -24.59 -19.61
CA LEU A 325 -18.39 -24.15 -20.45
C LEU A 325 -17.89 -23.49 -21.74
N GLN A 326 -16.92 -22.56 -21.63
CA GLN A 326 -16.35 -21.84 -22.78
C GLN A 326 -15.68 -22.79 -23.78
N GLU A 327 -14.96 -23.78 -23.27
CA GLU A 327 -14.30 -24.79 -24.08
C GLU A 327 -15.26 -25.84 -24.65
N GLY A 328 -16.54 -25.81 -24.25
CA GLY A 328 -17.59 -26.71 -24.74
C GLY A 328 -17.41 -28.16 -24.28
N VAL A 329 -16.65 -28.39 -23.20
CA VAL A 329 -16.38 -29.75 -22.68
C VAL A 329 -17.41 -30.20 -21.64
N ILE A 330 -18.20 -29.24 -21.13
CA ILE A 330 -19.37 -29.43 -20.29
C ILE A 330 -20.48 -28.45 -20.72
N SER A 331 -21.71 -28.75 -20.32
CA SER A 331 -22.89 -27.88 -20.36
C SER A 331 -23.48 -27.74 -18.95
N ALA A 332 -24.45 -26.84 -18.77
CA ALA A 332 -25.15 -26.69 -17.48
C ALA A 332 -25.73 -28.02 -16.96
N ASP A 333 -26.26 -28.85 -17.87
CA ASP A 333 -26.89 -30.15 -17.56
C ASP A 333 -25.90 -31.33 -17.46
N THR A 334 -24.61 -31.11 -17.74
CA THR A 334 -23.62 -32.18 -17.67
C THR A 334 -23.51 -32.69 -16.24
N LYS A 335 -23.80 -33.98 -16.03
CA LYS A 335 -23.79 -34.63 -14.71
C LYS A 335 -22.54 -35.49 -14.52
N PHE A 336 -21.93 -35.34 -13.35
CA PHE A 336 -20.83 -36.20 -12.91
C PHE A 336 -21.17 -36.88 -11.58
N GLY A 337 -20.81 -38.17 -11.47
CA GLY A 337 -20.85 -38.89 -10.22
C GLY A 337 -19.71 -38.48 -9.29
N CYS A 338 -19.98 -38.48 -7.98
CA CYS A 338 -18.99 -38.31 -6.93
C CYS A 338 -19.12 -39.45 -5.93
N ASN A 339 -18.04 -40.22 -5.76
CA ASN A 339 -17.93 -41.24 -4.71
C ASN A 339 -16.84 -40.81 -3.72
N TYR A 340 -17.14 -39.79 -2.91
CA TYR A 340 -16.20 -39.19 -1.95
C TYR A 340 -14.87 -38.69 -2.54
N GLY A 341 -14.80 -38.43 -3.84
CA GLY A 341 -13.57 -37.94 -4.48
C GLY A 341 -13.46 -38.21 -5.97
N TYR A 342 -12.27 -37.92 -6.49
CA TYR A 342 -11.79 -38.29 -7.82
C TYR A 342 -10.31 -38.67 -7.73
N LEU A 343 -9.99 -39.94 -8.00
CA LEU A 343 -8.65 -40.49 -7.78
C LEU A 343 -8.17 -40.24 -6.34
N PHE A 344 -7.05 -39.55 -6.15
CA PHE A 344 -6.49 -39.18 -4.84
C PHE A 344 -7.03 -37.85 -4.29
N VAL A 345 -7.88 -37.13 -5.04
CA VAL A 345 -8.52 -35.90 -4.57
C VAL A 345 -9.80 -36.26 -3.83
N GLY A 346 -9.76 -36.23 -2.50
CA GLY A 346 -10.94 -36.51 -1.66
C GLY A 346 -12.06 -35.48 -1.83
N CYS A 347 -13.28 -35.83 -1.46
CA CYS A 347 -14.46 -34.96 -1.41
C CYS A 347 -15.24 -35.21 -0.11
N HIS A 348 -16.21 -34.36 0.18
CA HIS A 348 -17.14 -34.50 1.31
C HIS A 348 -18.49 -35.07 0.85
N GLY A 349 -19.33 -35.48 1.80
CA GLY A 349 -20.65 -36.05 1.52
C GLY A 349 -21.64 -35.03 0.95
N HIS A 350 -22.25 -35.36 -0.19
CA HIS A 350 -23.35 -34.63 -0.82
C HIS A 350 -24.09 -35.56 -1.79
N ALA A 351 -25.23 -35.12 -2.34
CA ALA A 351 -25.97 -35.90 -3.34
C ALA A 351 -25.13 -36.15 -4.60
N SER A 352 -25.35 -37.27 -5.29
CA SER A 352 -24.63 -37.63 -6.51
C SER A 352 -25.57 -38.43 -7.43
N PRO A 353 -25.54 -38.23 -8.76
CA PRO A 353 -24.69 -37.30 -9.50
C PRO A 353 -25.16 -35.84 -9.39
N LEU A 354 -24.27 -34.88 -9.66
CA LEU A 354 -24.59 -33.45 -9.68
C LEU A 354 -24.37 -32.86 -11.09
N ASP A 355 -25.23 -31.93 -11.48
CA ASP A 355 -25.00 -31.00 -12.60
C ASP A 355 -24.08 -29.83 -12.18
N LEU A 356 -23.76 -28.90 -13.10
CA LEU A 356 -22.80 -27.82 -12.82
C LEU A 356 -23.28 -26.89 -11.69
N ILE A 357 -24.55 -26.48 -11.72
CA ILE A 357 -25.13 -25.57 -10.73
C ILE A 357 -25.02 -26.18 -9.34
N ASN A 358 -25.46 -27.44 -9.20
CA ASN A 358 -25.41 -28.13 -7.92
C ASN A 358 -23.98 -28.47 -7.51
N ALA A 359 -23.07 -28.72 -8.45
CA ALA A 359 -21.65 -28.95 -8.16
C ALA A 359 -20.94 -27.70 -7.62
N VAL A 360 -21.26 -26.51 -8.15
CA VAL A 360 -20.81 -25.23 -7.57
C VAL A 360 -21.38 -25.06 -6.17
N ALA A 361 -22.70 -25.25 -6.00
CA ALA A 361 -23.41 -25.04 -4.74
C ALA A 361 -22.96 -25.97 -3.61
N ASN A 362 -22.71 -27.26 -3.93
CA ASN A 362 -22.21 -28.28 -3.01
C ASN A 362 -20.68 -28.35 -2.99
N SER A 363 -19.97 -27.53 -3.77
CA SER A 363 -18.50 -27.56 -3.83
C SER A 363 -17.92 -28.96 -4.15
N CYS A 364 -18.52 -29.72 -5.07
CA CYS A 364 -18.11 -31.10 -5.39
C CYS A 364 -16.72 -31.15 -6.03
N ASN A 365 -15.71 -31.71 -5.35
CA ASN A 365 -14.35 -31.83 -5.90
C ASN A 365 -14.31 -32.70 -7.17
N SER A 366 -15.06 -33.81 -7.17
CA SER A 366 -15.04 -34.78 -8.27
C SER A 366 -15.54 -34.20 -9.59
N TYR A 367 -16.57 -33.35 -9.54
CA TYR A 367 -17.11 -32.66 -10.71
C TYR A 367 -16.05 -31.77 -11.38
N PHE A 368 -15.35 -30.96 -10.58
CA PHE A 368 -14.35 -30.03 -11.12
C PHE A 368 -13.08 -30.76 -11.57
N CYS A 369 -12.67 -31.85 -10.92
CA CYS A 369 -11.60 -32.70 -11.44
C CYS A 369 -11.93 -33.29 -12.82
N GLN A 370 -13.16 -33.79 -13.00
CA GLN A 370 -13.62 -34.30 -14.31
C GLN A 370 -13.69 -33.20 -15.36
N THR A 371 -14.21 -32.02 -14.99
CA THR A 371 -14.26 -30.84 -15.87
C THR A 371 -12.86 -30.42 -16.31
N TYR A 372 -11.95 -30.23 -15.36
CA TYR A 372 -10.58 -29.80 -15.62
C TYR A 372 -9.80 -30.80 -16.47
N ARG A 373 -9.97 -32.10 -16.20
CA ARG A 373 -9.40 -33.14 -17.05
C ARG A 373 -9.90 -33.03 -18.49
N ARG A 374 -11.20 -32.83 -18.70
CA ARG A 374 -11.76 -32.66 -20.05
C ARG A 374 -11.28 -31.38 -20.73
N VAL A 375 -11.05 -30.30 -19.99
CA VAL A 375 -10.43 -29.07 -20.53
C VAL A 375 -9.02 -29.37 -21.05
N LEU A 376 -8.21 -30.08 -20.27
CA LEU A 376 -6.82 -30.39 -20.65
C LEU A 376 -6.68 -31.51 -21.69
N GLU A 377 -7.65 -32.41 -21.76
CA GLU A 377 -7.75 -33.49 -22.76
C GLU A 377 -8.68 -33.10 -23.93
N ASN A 378 -8.93 -31.81 -24.12
CA ASN A 378 -9.81 -31.32 -25.18
C ASN A 378 -9.18 -31.55 -26.57
N ASN A 379 -9.89 -32.30 -27.43
CA ASN A 379 -9.47 -32.64 -28.79
C ASN A 379 -9.28 -31.42 -29.72
N LYS A 380 -9.71 -30.22 -29.31
CA LYS A 380 -9.42 -28.96 -30.02
C LYS A 380 -7.93 -28.63 -30.08
N TYR A 381 -7.12 -29.15 -29.15
CA TYR A 381 -5.69 -28.87 -29.06
C TYR A 381 -4.86 -30.09 -29.42
N SER A 382 -3.64 -29.85 -29.88
CA SER A 382 -2.75 -30.92 -30.33
C SER A 382 -2.25 -31.80 -29.18
N ASN A 383 -2.17 -31.24 -27.97
CA ASN A 383 -1.71 -31.92 -26.76
C ASN A 383 -2.11 -31.17 -25.48
N VAL A 384 -1.89 -31.82 -24.32
CA VAL A 384 -2.17 -31.27 -22.98
C VAL A 384 -1.45 -29.95 -22.70
N THR A 385 -0.22 -29.78 -23.19
CA THR A 385 0.57 -28.55 -22.96
C THR A 385 -0.08 -27.34 -23.63
N GLU A 386 -0.61 -27.51 -24.85
CA GLU A 386 -1.34 -26.48 -25.57
C GLU A 386 -2.67 -26.14 -24.88
N ALA A 387 -3.45 -27.16 -24.51
CA ALA A 387 -4.69 -26.97 -23.76
C ALA A 387 -4.47 -26.27 -22.41
N PHE A 388 -3.41 -26.64 -21.69
CA PHE A 388 -3.02 -26.00 -20.44
C PHE A 388 -2.59 -24.54 -20.64
N SER A 389 -1.88 -24.25 -21.75
CA SER A 389 -1.51 -22.87 -22.10
C SER A 389 -2.75 -22.01 -22.32
N LYS A 390 -3.79 -22.56 -22.98
CA LYS A 390 -5.06 -21.85 -23.15
C LYS A 390 -5.83 -21.71 -21.84
N TRP A 391 -5.86 -22.73 -21.00
CA TRP A 391 -6.40 -22.63 -19.64
C TRP A 391 -5.71 -21.52 -18.84
N LYS A 392 -4.38 -21.45 -18.87
CA LYS A 392 -3.60 -20.38 -18.22
C LYS A 392 -3.92 -19.01 -18.82
N GLU A 393 -4.08 -18.90 -20.13
CA GLU A 393 -4.45 -17.63 -20.79
C GLU A 393 -5.76 -17.06 -20.22
N TYR A 394 -6.77 -17.89 -19.98
CA TYR A 394 -7.99 -17.44 -19.30
C TYR A 394 -7.69 -16.91 -17.90
N LEU A 395 -6.83 -17.57 -17.12
CA LEU A 395 -6.45 -17.09 -15.78
C LEU A 395 -5.70 -15.77 -15.81
N ASP A 396 -4.81 -15.59 -16.77
CA ASP A 396 -4.11 -14.33 -16.99
C ASP A 396 -5.11 -13.20 -17.28
N GLN A 397 -6.18 -13.48 -18.03
CA GLN A 397 -7.26 -12.52 -18.28
C GLN A 397 -8.09 -12.19 -17.03
N PHE A 398 -8.21 -13.10 -16.05
CA PHE A 398 -8.77 -12.79 -14.72
C PHE A 398 -7.81 -11.97 -13.84
N GLY A 399 -6.55 -11.78 -14.26
CA GLY A 399 -5.53 -11.03 -13.54
C GLY A 399 -4.67 -11.88 -12.59
N PHE A 400 -4.69 -13.21 -12.73
CA PHE A 400 -3.83 -14.10 -11.95
C PHE A 400 -2.40 -14.17 -12.52
N GLY A 401 -1.43 -14.46 -11.66
CA GLY A 401 -0.03 -14.66 -12.08
C GLY A 401 0.71 -13.39 -12.52
N ALA A 402 0.06 -12.23 -12.45
CA ALA A 402 0.61 -10.92 -12.78
C ALA A 402 0.09 -9.86 -11.79
N ARG A 403 0.70 -8.67 -11.81
CA ARG A 403 0.15 -7.49 -11.10
C ARG A 403 -1.04 -6.96 -11.88
N LEU A 404 -2.11 -6.60 -11.19
CA LEU A 404 -3.36 -6.05 -11.75
C LEU A 404 -3.18 -4.60 -12.25
N GLY A 405 -2.07 -3.95 -11.90
CA GLY A 405 -1.79 -2.56 -12.27
C GLY A 405 -2.42 -1.54 -11.31
N THR A 406 -2.63 -1.94 -10.05
CA THR A 406 -3.22 -1.11 -9.00
C THR A 406 -2.36 0.11 -8.64
N ASP A 407 -2.88 1.00 -7.80
CA ASP A 407 -2.13 2.05 -7.10
C ASP A 407 -1.56 1.60 -5.75
N PHE A 408 -1.76 0.34 -5.36
CA PHE A 408 -1.12 -0.19 -4.16
C PHE A 408 0.37 -0.43 -4.36
N VAL A 409 1.15 -0.08 -3.35
CA VAL A 409 2.57 -0.43 -3.31
C VAL A 409 2.72 -1.87 -2.82
N ASN A 410 3.71 -2.60 -3.37
CA ASN A 410 4.07 -3.96 -2.97
C ASN A 410 3.01 -5.04 -3.30
N GLU A 411 2.24 -4.85 -4.37
CA GLU A 411 1.40 -5.91 -4.95
C GLU A 411 2.25 -7.11 -5.41
N LEU A 412 1.96 -8.31 -4.88
CA LEU A 412 2.52 -9.55 -5.37
C LEU A 412 1.70 -10.13 -6.52
N THR A 413 2.37 -10.89 -7.39
CA THR A 413 1.79 -11.47 -8.61
C THR A 413 0.99 -12.75 -8.35
N GLY A 414 1.08 -13.33 -7.16
CA GLY A 414 0.74 -14.75 -6.96
C GLY A 414 1.63 -15.66 -7.80
N PHE A 415 1.18 -16.90 -8.02
CA PHE A 415 1.85 -17.88 -8.84
C PHE A 415 0.85 -18.77 -9.57
N ILE A 416 0.89 -18.73 -10.90
CA ILE A 416 0.22 -19.69 -11.78
C ILE A 416 1.31 -20.40 -12.59
N PRO A 417 1.45 -21.73 -12.48
CA PRO A 417 2.53 -22.45 -13.15
C PRO A 417 2.39 -22.34 -14.67
N SER A 418 3.52 -22.20 -15.36
CA SER A 418 3.61 -22.28 -16.82
C SER A 418 3.77 -23.74 -17.27
N PRO A 419 3.53 -24.06 -18.54
CA PRO A 419 3.91 -25.38 -19.07
C PRO A 419 5.41 -25.70 -18.86
N SER A 420 6.27 -24.69 -19.03
CA SER A 420 7.71 -24.83 -18.83
C SER A 420 8.11 -25.16 -17.39
N TYR A 421 7.27 -24.82 -16.41
CA TYR A 421 7.45 -25.23 -15.03
C TYR A 421 7.35 -26.77 -14.93
N TYR A 422 6.28 -27.36 -15.45
CA TYR A 422 6.11 -28.83 -15.40
C TYR A 422 7.06 -29.59 -16.32
N ASP A 423 7.40 -29.04 -17.48
CA ASP A 423 8.40 -29.64 -18.38
C ASP A 423 9.76 -29.79 -17.70
N ARG A 424 10.11 -28.89 -16.76
CA ARG A 424 11.36 -28.98 -15.98
C ARG A 424 11.37 -30.15 -15.01
N TYR A 425 10.26 -30.42 -14.34
CA TYR A 425 10.17 -31.47 -13.32
C TYR A 425 9.88 -32.85 -13.91
N HIS A 426 8.97 -32.93 -14.88
CA HIS A 426 8.52 -34.20 -15.43
C HIS A 426 9.17 -34.55 -16.78
N GLY A 427 9.79 -33.57 -17.44
CA GLY A 427 10.25 -33.67 -18.82
C GLY A 427 9.16 -33.28 -19.82
N LYS A 428 9.58 -32.72 -20.95
CA LYS A 428 8.69 -32.23 -22.01
C LYS A 428 7.71 -33.33 -22.46
N ASN A 429 6.41 -32.99 -22.53
CA ASN A 429 5.31 -33.86 -22.94
C ASN A 429 5.04 -35.09 -22.04
N ARG A 430 5.67 -35.19 -20.85
CA ARG A 430 5.52 -36.35 -19.95
C ARG A 430 4.45 -36.17 -18.88
N TRP A 431 4.15 -34.95 -18.46
CA TRP A 431 3.03 -34.66 -17.57
C TRP A 431 1.71 -34.65 -18.36
N LYS A 432 0.61 -35.05 -17.71
CA LYS A 432 -0.74 -35.13 -18.29
C LYS A 432 -1.75 -34.47 -17.36
N ALA A 433 -3.02 -34.41 -17.77
CA ALA A 433 -4.09 -33.81 -16.97
C ALA A 433 -4.16 -34.37 -15.53
N LEU A 434 -3.94 -35.68 -15.38
CA LEU A 434 -3.93 -36.34 -14.06
C LEU A 434 -2.75 -35.93 -13.17
N THR A 435 -1.61 -35.53 -13.76
CA THR A 435 -0.44 -35.06 -13.02
C THR A 435 -0.73 -33.76 -12.28
N VAL A 436 -1.54 -32.89 -12.89
CA VAL A 436 -1.86 -31.53 -12.39
C VAL A 436 -3.30 -31.41 -11.89
N ILE A 437 -3.96 -32.53 -11.57
CA ILE A 437 -5.40 -32.60 -11.28
C ILE A 437 -5.82 -31.79 -10.04
N SER A 438 -4.90 -31.55 -9.09
CA SER A 438 -5.16 -30.75 -7.89
C SER A 438 -5.51 -29.29 -8.21
N MET A 439 -5.06 -28.78 -9.37
CA MET A 439 -5.40 -27.44 -9.84
C MET A 439 -6.89 -27.28 -10.14
N ALA A 440 -7.60 -28.38 -10.42
CA ALA A 440 -9.04 -28.40 -10.63
C ALA A 440 -9.82 -27.79 -9.45
N ILE A 441 -9.27 -27.90 -8.25
CA ILE A 441 -9.88 -27.42 -7.00
C ILE A 441 -9.11 -26.25 -6.36
N GLY A 442 -8.25 -25.57 -7.13
CA GLY A 442 -7.48 -24.42 -6.64
C GLY A 442 -6.36 -24.79 -5.66
N GLN A 443 -5.82 -26.02 -5.77
CA GLN A 443 -4.72 -26.53 -4.96
C GLN A 443 -3.49 -26.85 -5.85
N GLY A 444 -2.46 -27.44 -5.26
CA GLY A 444 -1.19 -27.73 -5.96
C GLY A 444 -0.31 -26.48 -5.96
N GLU A 445 0.18 -26.10 -7.14
CA GLU A 445 1.10 -24.98 -7.29
C GLU A 445 0.41 -23.61 -7.46
N ILE A 446 -0.92 -23.54 -7.38
CA ILE A 446 -1.64 -22.26 -7.51
C ILE A 446 -1.46 -21.43 -6.22
N GLY A 447 -0.91 -20.23 -6.36
CA GLY A 447 -0.87 -19.20 -5.32
C GLY A 447 -1.56 -17.93 -5.78
N THR A 448 -2.45 -17.38 -4.95
CA THR A 448 -3.22 -16.17 -5.27
C THR A 448 -3.19 -15.20 -4.10
N THR A 449 -3.28 -13.90 -4.39
CA THR A 449 -3.48 -12.89 -3.34
C THR A 449 -4.97 -12.66 -3.08
N PRO A 450 -5.36 -12.23 -1.85
CA PRO A 450 -6.74 -11.84 -1.56
C PRO A 450 -7.29 -10.78 -2.51
N LEU A 451 -6.45 -9.82 -2.94
CA LEU A 451 -6.81 -8.82 -3.95
C LEU A 451 -7.16 -9.45 -5.31
N GLN A 452 -6.36 -10.40 -5.80
CA GLN A 452 -6.66 -11.11 -7.05
C GLN A 452 -7.97 -11.89 -6.95
N MET A 453 -8.28 -12.43 -5.78
CA MET A 453 -9.50 -13.20 -5.54
C MET A 453 -10.75 -12.31 -5.47
N ALA A 454 -10.62 -11.11 -4.87
CA ALA A 454 -11.66 -10.09 -4.96
C ALA A 454 -11.86 -9.61 -6.41
N ASN A 455 -10.77 -9.41 -7.17
CA ASN A 455 -10.82 -9.03 -8.58
C ASN A 455 -11.53 -10.09 -9.45
N MET A 456 -11.17 -11.37 -9.27
CA MET A 456 -11.87 -12.48 -9.92
C MET A 456 -13.37 -12.48 -9.59
N THR A 457 -13.72 -12.18 -8.35
CA THR A 457 -15.12 -12.10 -7.91
C THR A 457 -15.85 -10.92 -8.53
N ALA A 458 -15.20 -9.76 -8.66
CA ALA A 458 -15.73 -8.61 -9.39
C ALA A 458 -15.94 -8.94 -10.87
N ALA A 459 -15.01 -9.68 -11.48
CA ALA A 459 -15.13 -10.11 -12.86
C ALA A 459 -16.32 -11.05 -13.10
N ILE A 460 -16.58 -11.97 -12.16
CA ILE A 460 -17.77 -12.83 -12.19
C ILE A 460 -19.04 -12.00 -11.99
N ALA A 461 -19.05 -11.10 -11.00
CA ALA A 461 -20.18 -10.20 -10.73
C ALA A 461 -20.55 -9.37 -11.96
N ASN A 462 -19.57 -8.96 -12.75
CA ASN A 462 -19.74 -8.18 -13.98
C ASN A 462 -19.99 -9.02 -15.24
N ARG A 463 -20.13 -10.36 -15.13
CA ARG A 463 -20.27 -11.28 -16.27
C ARG A 463 -19.16 -11.14 -17.32
N GLY A 464 -17.90 -11.14 -16.86
CA GLY A 464 -16.74 -11.31 -17.74
C GLY A 464 -15.90 -10.05 -17.98
N TYR A 465 -15.95 -9.07 -17.07
CA TYR A 465 -15.01 -7.95 -17.12
C TYR A 465 -14.72 -7.36 -15.75
N TYR A 466 -13.60 -6.66 -15.60
CA TYR A 466 -13.32 -5.87 -14.40
C TYR A 466 -12.62 -4.56 -14.77
N TYR A 467 -12.62 -3.63 -13.82
CA TYR A 467 -11.77 -2.45 -13.83
C TYR A 467 -10.62 -2.68 -12.86
N THR A 468 -9.42 -2.18 -13.18
CA THR A 468 -8.25 -2.33 -12.32
C THR A 468 -8.58 -1.88 -10.89
N PRO A 469 -8.40 -2.74 -9.87
CA PRO A 469 -8.68 -2.36 -8.49
C PRO A 469 -7.82 -1.19 -8.04
N HIS A 470 -8.41 -0.18 -7.42
CA HIS A 470 -7.69 1.04 -7.06
C HIS A 470 -8.26 1.75 -5.82
N ILE A 471 -7.36 2.41 -5.08
CA ILE A 471 -7.64 3.07 -3.81
C ILE A 471 -7.94 4.56 -3.95
N VAL A 472 -7.50 5.19 -5.04
CA VAL A 472 -7.77 6.61 -5.27
C VAL A 472 -9.06 6.79 -6.04
N LYS A 473 -9.92 7.70 -5.60
CA LYS A 473 -11.06 8.15 -6.39
C LYS A 473 -10.70 9.40 -7.19
N GLU A 474 -10.07 10.37 -6.52
CA GLU A 474 -9.67 11.65 -7.12
C GLU A 474 -8.38 12.20 -6.48
N VAL A 475 -7.56 12.87 -7.29
CA VAL A 475 -6.38 13.62 -6.84
C VAL A 475 -6.59 15.12 -7.10
N GLY A 476 -6.49 15.91 -6.03
CA GLY A 476 -6.61 17.36 -6.05
C GLY A 476 -8.01 17.88 -6.41
N ARG A 477 -8.17 19.21 -6.39
CA ARG A 477 -9.46 19.88 -6.69
C ARG A 477 -9.92 19.74 -8.16
N GLU A 478 -9.04 19.29 -9.04
CA GLU A 478 -9.32 19.07 -10.46
C GLU A 478 -9.82 17.64 -10.77
N GLY A 479 -9.96 16.77 -9.76
CA GLY A 479 -10.56 15.44 -9.92
C GLY A 479 -9.76 14.50 -10.83
N LYS A 480 -8.42 14.58 -10.80
CA LYS A 480 -7.57 13.78 -11.70
C LYS A 480 -7.53 12.33 -11.24
N LEU A 481 -8.07 11.43 -12.07
CA LEU A 481 -7.94 9.98 -11.93
C LEU A 481 -7.14 9.43 -13.11
N ASN A 482 -6.19 8.54 -12.83
CA ASN A 482 -5.40 7.91 -13.89
C ASN A 482 -6.34 7.13 -14.84
N PRO A 483 -6.31 7.39 -16.16
CA PRO A 483 -7.21 6.73 -17.12
C PRO A 483 -7.19 5.20 -17.07
N ARG A 484 -6.07 4.59 -16.63
CA ARG A 484 -5.95 3.13 -16.51
C ARG A 484 -7.04 2.49 -15.65
N PHE A 485 -7.56 3.22 -14.65
CA PHE A 485 -8.59 2.73 -13.74
C PHE A 485 -10.00 2.76 -14.36
N LYS A 486 -10.17 3.49 -15.45
CA LYS A 486 -11.41 3.54 -16.24
C LYS A 486 -11.38 2.56 -17.42
N THR A 487 -10.27 1.84 -17.63
CA THR A 487 -10.14 0.86 -18.70
C THR A 487 -10.80 -0.45 -18.29
N LYS A 488 -11.74 -0.90 -19.11
CA LYS A 488 -12.43 -2.18 -18.95
C LYS A 488 -11.54 -3.32 -19.44
N HIS A 489 -11.23 -4.28 -18.57
CA HIS A 489 -10.53 -5.52 -18.92
C HIS A 489 -11.56 -6.61 -19.21
N GLN A 490 -11.68 -7.01 -20.48
CA GLN A 490 -12.63 -8.02 -20.92
C GLN A 490 -12.00 -9.41 -20.87
N ILE A 491 -12.73 -10.37 -20.33
CA ILE A 491 -12.37 -11.79 -20.33
C ILE A 491 -13.00 -12.44 -21.55
N SER A 492 -12.24 -13.29 -22.22
CA SER A 492 -12.63 -13.99 -23.45
C SER A 492 -13.53 -15.21 -23.17
N ILE A 493 -14.48 -15.06 -22.24
CA ILE A 493 -15.51 -16.05 -21.91
C ILE A 493 -16.86 -15.39 -22.17
N ASP A 494 -17.76 -16.09 -22.86
CA ASP A 494 -19.09 -15.57 -23.13
C ASP A 494 -19.85 -15.27 -21.83
N SER A 495 -20.42 -14.06 -21.74
CA SER A 495 -21.27 -13.62 -20.62
C SER A 495 -22.36 -14.62 -20.24
N ALA A 496 -22.92 -15.37 -21.20
CA ALA A 496 -23.94 -16.39 -20.94
C ALA A 496 -23.45 -17.52 -20.03
N ASN A 497 -22.15 -17.86 -20.10
CA ASN A 497 -21.55 -18.89 -19.25
C ASN A 497 -21.47 -18.46 -17.78
N PHE A 498 -21.39 -17.16 -17.51
CA PHE A 498 -21.36 -16.63 -16.15
C PHE A 498 -22.66 -16.86 -15.39
N GLU A 499 -23.82 -16.79 -16.06
CA GLU A 499 -25.13 -16.93 -15.40
C GLU A 499 -25.32 -18.33 -14.77
N THR A 500 -24.78 -19.38 -15.39
CA THR A 500 -24.82 -20.74 -14.83
C THR A 500 -23.99 -20.84 -13.54
N ILE A 501 -22.80 -20.23 -13.55
CA ILE A 501 -21.91 -20.22 -12.39
C ILE A 501 -22.46 -19.34 -11.27
N ILE A 502 -23.00 -18.17 -11.61
CA ILE A 502 -23.67 -17.26 -10.67
C ILE A 502 -24.86 -17.95 -10.01
N SER A 503 -25.67 -18.70 -10.76
CA SER A 503 -26.79 -19.48 -10.21
C SER A 503 -26.30 -20.56 -9.23
N GLY A 504 -25.17 -21.21 -9.51
CA GLY A 504 -24.53 -22.13 -8.57
C GLY A 504 -24.00 -21.44 -7.30
N MET A 505 -23.42 -20.25 -7.44
CA MET A 505 -22.95 -19.42 -6.32
C MET A 505 -24.11 -18.90 -5.46
N GLU A 506 -25.24 -18.53 -6.09
CA GLU A 506 -26.49 -18.24 -5.39
C GLU A 506 -27.00 -19.48 -4.65
N GLY A 507 -27.01 -20.66 -5.29
CA GLY A 507 -27.41 -21.92 -4.69
C GLY A 507 -26.62 -22.27 -3.43
N ALA A 508 -25.32 -21.95 -3.42
CA ALA A 508 -24.45 -22.14 -2.25
C ALA A 508 -24.91 -21.34 -1.02
N VAL A 509 -25.58 -20.20 -1.22
CA VAL A 509 -26.03 -19.30 -0.14
C VAL A 509 -27.52 -19.46 0.15
N SER A 510 -28.36 -19.49 -0.90
CA SER A 510 -29.82 -19.60 -0.82
C SER A 510 -30.33 -20.94 -0.29
N GLY A 511 -29.49 -21.99 -0.30
CA GLY A 511 -29.72 -23.18 0.49
C GLY A 511 -30.30 -24.38 -0.24
N VAL A 512 -29.89 -24.64 -1.48
CA VAL A 512 -30.14 -25.96 -2.12
C VAL A 512 -29.67 -27.12 -1.20
N PRO A 513 -30.18 -28.36 -1.35
CA PRO A 513 -29.67 -29.49 -0.59
C PRO A 513 -28.14 -29.59 -0.68
N GLY A 514 -27.47 -29.58 0.49
CA GLY A 514 -26.01 -29.62 0.63
C GLY A 514 -25.26 -28.30 0.35
N ALA A 515 -25.96 -27.17 0.24
CA ALA A 515 -25.36 -25.84 0.10
C ALA A 515 -24.37 -25.49 1.22
N THR A 516 -23.20 -24.98 0.84
CA THR A 516 -22.06 -24.81 1.77
C THR A 516 -21.98 -23.45 2.49
N ALA A 517 -22.78 -22.46 2.10
CA ALA A 517 -22.66 -21.06 2.53
C ALA A 517 -23.97 -20.44 3.04
N ARG A 518 -24.93 -21.25 3.50
CA ARG A 518 -26.23 -20.77 4.02
C ARG A 518 -26.14 -19.66 5.07
N VAL A 519 -25.09 -19.69 5.89
CA VAL A 519 -24.84 -18.67 6.93
C VAL A 519 -24.61 -17.27 6.36
N ALA A 520 -24.24 -17.15 5.07
CA ALA A 520 -24.00 -15.87 4.43
C ALA A 520 -25.27 -15.21 3.84
N ALA A 521 -26.41 -15.89 3.95
CA ALA A 521 -27.68 -15.37 3.43
C ALA A 521 -28.09 -14.09 4.15
N ILE A 522 -28.45 -13.07 3.38
CA ILE A 522 -28.96 -11.80 3.88
C ILE A 522 -30.42 -11.69 3.47
N LYS A 523 -31.31 -11.44 4.42
CA LYS A 523 -32.74 -11.28 4.14
C LYS A 523 -32.93 -10.22 3.05
N ASP A 524 -33.76 -10.48 2.04
CA ASP A 524 -34.10 -9.56 0.94
C ASP A 524 -32.92 -9.11 0.03
N ILE A 525 -31.72 -9.70 0.18
CA ILE A 525 -30.57 -9.43 -0.70
C ILE A 525 -30.08 -10.77 -1.24
N ILE A 526 -30.13 -10.95 -2.56
CA ILE A 526 -29.62 -12.16 -3.20
C ILE A 526 -28.10 -12.10 -3.21
N VAL A 527 -27.47 -12.97 -2.42
CA VAL A 527 -26.01 -13.09 -2.32
C VAL A 527 -25.54 -14.28 -3.15
N CYS A 528 -24.54 -14.05 -3.99
CA CYS A 528 -23.88 -15.11 -4.75
C CYS A 528 -22.49 -15.34 -4.14
N GLY A 529 -22.22 -16.53 -3.62
CA GLY A 529 -20.95 -16.79 -2.94
C GLY A 529 -20.40 -18.19 -3.11
N LYS A 530 -19.14 -18.37 -2.72
CA LYS A 530 -18.45 -19.66 -2.76
C LYS A 530 -17.50 -19.78 -1.57
N THR A 531 -17.67 -20.83 -0.77
CA THR A 531 -16.71 -21.19 0.28
C THR A 531 -15.45 -21.81 -0.30
N GLY A 532 -14.34 -21.53 0.37
CA GLY A 532 -13.06 -22.19 0.23
C GLY A 532 -12.58 -22.71 1.57
N THR A 533 -11.82 -23.79 1.48
CA THR A 533 -11.00 -24.30 2.57
C THR A 533 -9.62 -24.46 1.93
N ALA A 534 -8.68 -23.59 2.29
CA ALA A 534 -7.32 -23.68 1.79
C ALA A 534 -6.51 -24.52 2.79
N GLN A 535 -6.00 -25.66 2.33
CA GLN A 535 -5.24 -26.56 3.18
C GLN A 535 -4.00 -25.88 3.73
N ASN A 536 -3.83 -25.94 5.05
CA ASN A 536 -2.64 -25.46 5.71
C ASN A 536 -1.83 -26.67 6.21
N PRO A 537 -0.62 -26.92 5.67
CA PRO A 537 0.23 -28.02 6.15
C PRO A 537 0.65 -27.88 7.62
N HIS A 538 0.54 -26.68 8.19
CA HIS A 538 1.08 -26.31 9.51
C HIS A 538 -0.02 -25.99 10.54
N GLY A 539 -1.27 -26.37 10.31
CA GLY A 539 -2.36 -26.19 11.28
C GLY A 539 -3.74 -26.36 10.65
N ASP A 540 -4.77 -25.79 11.30
CA ASP A 540 -6.12 -25.77 10.73
C ASP A 540 -6.13 -25.06 9.36
N ASP A 541 -6.99 -25.55 8.47
CA ASP A 541 -7.20 -24.95 7.17
C ASP A 541 -7.63 -23.48 7.28
N HIS A 542 -7.35 -22.70 6.24
CA HIS A 542 -7.82 -21.32 6.17
C HIS A 542 -9.28 -21.27 5.72
N SER A 543 -10.09 -20.52 6.47
CA SER A 543 -11.47 -20.23 6.13
C SER A 543 -11.48 -19.16 5.05
N VAL A 544 -11.92 -19.51 3.84
CA VAL A 544 -11.99 -18.58 2.70
C VAL A 544 -13.43 -18.44 2.22
N PHE A 545 -13.83 -17.24 1.83
CA PHE A 545 -15.11 -17.02 1.18
C PHE A 545 -15.01 -15.87 0.18
N ILE A 546 -15.53 -16.11 -1.02
CA ILE A 546 -15.75 -15.06 -2.00
C ILE A 546 -17.26 -14.87 -2.21
N ALA A 547 -17.69 -13.63 -2.38
CA ALA A 547 -19.08 -13.34 -2.71
C ALA A 547 -19.25 -12.00 -3.40
N PHE A 548 -20.39 -11.83 -4.05
CA PHE A 548 -20.87 -10.52 -4.44
C PHE A 548 -22.36 -10.39 -4.16
N ALA A 549 -22.80 -9.14 -3.98
CA ALA A 549 -24.19 -8.83 -3.73
C ALA A 549 -24.54 -7.40 -4.20
N PRO A 550 -25.81 -7.14 -4.57
CA PRO A 550 -26.81 -8.15 -4.92
C PRO A 550 -26.43 -8.93 -6.20
N LYS A 551 -27.12 -10.05 -6.49
CA LYS A 551 -26.92 -10.83 -7.73
C LYS A 551 -27.06 -9.96 -8.99
N ASP A 552 -28.10 -9.15 -9.00
CA ASP A 552 -28.42 -8.19 -10.05
C ASP A 552 -27.94 -6.81 -9.64
N ASN A 553 -27.30 -6.08 -10.56
CA ASN A 553 -26.61 -4.81 -10.29
C ASN A 553 -25.68 -4.86 -9.05
N PRO A 554 -24.63 -5.72 -9.07
CA PRO A 554 -23.75 -5.92 -7.91
C PRO A 554 -23.11 -4.63 -7.42
N LYS A 555 -23.18 -4.39 -6.11
CA LYS A 555 -22.62 -3.20 -5.47
C LYS A 555 -21.31 -3.46 -4.73
N ILE A 556 -21.07 -4.71 -4.37
CA ILE A 556 -19.86 -5.13 -3.67
C ILE A 556 -19.49 -6.55 -4.08
N ALA A 557 -18.22 -6.76 -4.41
CA ALA A 557 -17.56 -8.05 -4.54
C ALA A 557 -16.48 -8.15 -3.46
N ILE A 558 -16.47 -9.23 -2.69
CA ILE A 558 -15.66 -9.35 -1.49
C ILE A 558 -14.94 -10.71 -1.45
N ALA A 559 -13.68 -10.69 -1.03
CA ALA A 559 -12.91 -11.87 -0.68
C ALA A 559 -12.45 -11.77 0.77
N VAL A 560 -12.77 -12.78 1.58
CA VAL A 560 -12.41 -12.88 3.00
C VAL A 560 -11.55 -14.11 3.22
N TYR A 561 -10.41 -13.90 3.87
CA TYR A 561 -9.48 -14.93 4.30
C TYR A 561 -9.31 -14.83 5.81
N VAL A 562 -9.55 -15.94 6.51
CA VAL A 562 -9.24 -16.07 7.94
C VAL A 562 -8.34 -17.30 8.10
N GLU A 563 -7.09 -17.05 8.45
CA GLU A 563 -6.08 -18.09 8.67
C GLU A 563 -6.45 -18.95 9.88
N ASN A 564 -6.16 -20.25 9.77
CA ASN A 564 -6.36 -21.27 10.82
C ASN A 564 -7.76 -21.25 11.47
N ALA A 565 -8.80 -21.05 10.66
CA ALA A 565 -10.18 -20.93 11.10
C ALA A 565 -11.08 -22.08 10.62
N GLY A 566 -10.48 -23.12 10.02
CA GLY A 566 -11.19 -24.28 9.50
C GLY A 566 -12.01 -23.96 8.25
N PHE A 567 -13.26 -24.41 8.21
CA PHE A 567 -14.12 -24.26 7.04
C PHE A 567 -14.51 -22.81 6.74
N GLY A 568 -14.58 -22.46 5.45
CA GLY A 568 -15.00 -21.13 4.98
C GLY A 568 -16.33 -20.60 5.53
N SER A 569 -17.26 -21.51 5.86
CA SER A 569 -18.56 -21.17 6.47
C SER A 569 -18.48 -20.79 7.95
N THR A 570 -17.38 -21.10 8.63
CA THR A 570 -17.25 -20.85 10.08
C THR A 570 -17.05 -19.37 10.37
N SER A 571 -16.15 -18.72 9.62
CA SER A 571 -15.68 -17.35 9.90
C SER A 571 -15.78 -16.43 8.68
N ALA A 572 -15.21 -16.82 7.54
CA ALA A 572 -15.10 -15.95 6.36
C ALA A 572 -16.47 -15.60 5.74
N ALA A 573 -17.36 -16.58 5.58
CA ALA A 573 -18.69 -16.34 5.02
C ALA A 573 -19.58 -15.44 5.91
N PRO A 574 -19.63 -15.63 7.24
CA PRO A 574 -20.24 -14.68 8.16
C PRO A 574 -19.68 -13.25 8.07
N VAL A 575 -18.36 -13.10 8.07
CA VAL A 575 -17.69 -11.79 7.99
C VAL A 575 -18.07 -11.08 6.69
N ALA A 576 -18.04 -11.79 5.56
CA ALA A 576 -18.44 -11.24 4.28
C ALA A 576 -19.92 -10.82 4.27
N SER A 577 -20.81 -11.65 4.83
CA SER A 577 -22.24 -11.36 4.92
C SER A 577 -22.51 -10.08 5.71
N LEU A 578 -21.89 -9.94 6.88
CA LEU A 578 -22.01 -8.75 7.72
C LEU A 578 -21.49 -7.50 6.99
N MET A 579 -20.32 -7.57 6.33
CA MET A 579 -19.78 -6.44 5.59
C MET A 579 -20.61 -6.05 4.36
N MET A 580 -21.11 -7.02 3.60
CA MET A 580 -22.01 -6.75 2.48
C MET A 580 -23.33 -6.12 2.95
N GLU A 581 -23.92 -6.62 4.05
CA GLU A 581 -25.12 -6.03 4.63
C GLU A 581 -24.87 -4.60 5.11
N LYS A 582 -23.77 -4.39 5.86
CA LYS A 582 -23.34 -3.07 6.35
C LYS A 582 -23.23 -2.07 5.20
N TYR A 583 -22.58 -2.46 4.10
CA TYR A 583 -22.37 -1.58 2.96
C TYR A 583 -23.68 -1.28 2.21
N ILE A 584 -24.50 -2.30 1.93
CA ILE A 584 -25.72 -2.13 1.14
C ILE A 584 -26.84 -1.44 1.93
N ARG A 585 -26.97 -1.71 3.24
CA ARG A 585 -28.07 -1.20 4.09
C ARG A 585 -27.66 -0.10 5.05
N GLY A 586 -26.38 0.08 5.33
CA GLY A 586 -25.88 0.92 6.42
C GLY A 586 -26.06 0.31 7.83
N SER A 587 -26.70 -0.85 7.95
CA SER A 587 -27.03 -1.49 9.24
C SER A 587 -26.94 -3.01 9.16
N ILE A 588 -26.92 -3.67 10.33
CA ILE A 588 -26.84 -5.13 10.46
C ILE A 588 -28.13 -5.64 11.07
N SER A 589 -28.79 -6.57 10.39
CA SER A 589 -30.03 -7.17 10.90
C SER A 589 -29.76 -8.37 11.80
N ASN A 590 -28.76 -9.20 11.46
CA ASN A 590 -28.44 -10.42 12.20
C ASN A 590 -27.46 -10.15 13.37
N LYS A 591 -27.99 -9.61 14.47
CA LYS A 591 -27.21 -9.28 15.67
C LYS A 591 -26.56 -10.48 16.37
N TYR A 592 -27.17 -11.65 16.28
CA TYR A 592 -26.58 -12.88 16.81
C TYR A 592 -25.31 -13.26 16.04
N LEU A 593 -25.36 -13.24 14.71
CA LEU A 593 -24.21 -13.56 13.87
C LEU A 593 -23.07 -12.55 14.07
N GLU A 594 -23.41 -11.27 14.16
CA GLU A 594 -22.47 -10.18 14.48
C GLU A 594 -21.76 -10.45 15.80
N GLN A 595 -22.50 -10.65 16.89
CA GLN A 595 -21.93 -10.92 18.21
C GLN A 595 -21.05 -12.17 18.22
N ARG A 596 -21.49 -13.26 17.57
CA ARG A 596 -20.71 -14.51 17.46
C ARG A 596 -19.34 -14.29 16.80
N ILE A 597 -19.26 -13.42 15.79
CA ILE A 597 -17.99 -13.13 15.11
C ILE A 597 -17.10 -12.20 15.92
N LEU A 598 -17.68 -11.23 16.64
CA LEU A 598 -16.96 -10.36 17.55
C LEU A 598 -16.33 -11.14 18.72
N ASP A 599 -17.05 -12.14 19.25
CA ASP A 599 -16.58 -12.97 20.36
C ASP A 599 -15.59 -14.07 19.93
N LEU A 600 -15.46 -14.33 18.62
CA LEU A 600 -14.58 -15.36 18.09
C LEU A 600 -13.10 -14.94 18.22
N ASN A 601 -12.37 -15.58 19.14
CA ASN A 601 -10.93 -15.42 19.32
C ASN A 601 -10.18 -16.65 18.77
N LEU A 602 -9.33 -16.43 17.77
CA LEU A 602 -8.48 -17.45 17.15
C LEU A 602 -6.98 -17.24 17.45
N GLU A 603 -6.63 -16.12 18.07
CA GLU A 603 -5.24 -15.72 18.35
C GLU A 603 -4.58 -16.61 19.42
N GLU A 604 -5.33 -17.03 20.45
CA GLU A 604 -4.83 -17.93 21.49
C GLU A 604 -4.42 -19.32 20.96
N LYS A 605 -5.06 -19.79 19.87
CA LYS A 605 -4.72 -21.05 19.23
C LYS A 605 -3.44 -20.93 18.42
N LEU A 606 -3.25 -19.79 17.74
CA LEU A 606 -2.11 -19.49 16.89
C LEU A 606 -0.80 -19.34 17.69
N ILE A 607 -0.83 -18.62 18.82
CA ILE A 607 0.35 -18.44 19.68
C ILE A 607 0.82 -19.79 20.24
N LYS A 608 -0.09 -20.67 20.63
CA LYS A 608 0.24 -22.01 21.16
C LYS A 608 0.87 -22.92 20.10
N SER A 609 0.40 -22.87 18.84
CA SER A 609 0.97 -23.67 17.75
C SER A 609 2.36 -23.20 17.31
N GLU A 610 2.64 -21.89 17.37
CA GLU A 610 3.95 -21.34 16.97
C GLU A 610 5.03 -21.57 18.03
N THR A 611 4.68 -21.69 19.31
CA THR A 611 5.65 -22.02 20.39
C THR A 611 6.01 -23.51 20.52
N GLN A 612 5.32 -24.39 19.79
CA GLN A 612 5.55 -25.86 19.82
C GLN A 612 6.44 -26.36 18.67
N HIS A 613 6.96 -25.45 17.86
CA HIS A 613 7.94 -25.68 16.79
C HIS A 613 9.13 -24.74 16.98
#